data_AF-A0A329UM13-F1
#
_entry.id   AF-A0A329UM13-F1
#
_cell.length_a   1.000
_cell.length_b   1.000
_cell.length_c   1.000
_cell.angle_alpha   90.00
_cell.angle_beta   90.00
_cell.angle_gamma   90.00
#
_symmetry.space_group_name_H-M   'P 1'
#
loop_
_entity.id
_entity.type
_entity.pdbx_description
1 polymer ?
#
loop_
_entity_poly.entity_id
_entity_poly.type
_entity_poly.pdbx_seq_one_letter_code
_entity_poly.pdbx_strand_id
1 'polypeptide(L)'
;AMLQSQLINLLCDRADDKYGGRLPVHVRLILDEFANIGQIPNFDKLIATIRSREISASIILQSQSQLKAIYKDAAEIISDNCDSVLFLSGRGKNAKEISDALGKETIDSFNTSENRGSQTSHGLNYQKLGKALMSEDEIAIMDGGRCILQLRGVRPFFSEKFDITKHPHYKYLADADKKNTFDVDRFLSTLRRKRQQVVAQDESFDLYEIDLSDESAATE
;
A
#
# COMPACT_ATOMS: atom_id res chain seq x y z
N ALA A 1 -12.44 -5.67 -8.32
CA ALA A 1 -12.59 -6.63 -7.20
C ALA A 1 -12.56 -8.12 -7.63
N MET A 2 -13.45 -8.58 -8.51
CA MET A 2 -13.59 -10.02 -8.81
C MET A 2 -12.34 -10.64 -9.45
N LEU A 3 -11.70 -9.92 -10.38
CA LEU A 3 -10.46 -10.36 -11.02
C LEU A 3 -9.31 -10.53 -10.01
N GLN A 4 -9.18 -9.59 -9.06
CA GLN A 4 -8.14 -9.65 -8.03
C GLN A 4 -8.35 -10.86 -7.11
N SER A 5 -9.60 -11.12 -6.70
CA SER A 5 -9.93 -12.28 -5.88
C SER A 5 -9.62 -13.60 -6.59
N GLN A 6 -10.02 -13.73 -7.86
CA GLN A 6 -9.71 -14.92 -8.66
C GLN A 6 -8.22 -15.14 -8.83
N LEU A 7 -7.45 -14.08 -9.08
CA LEU A 7 -6.00 -14.16 -9.24
C LEU A 7 -5.32 -14.63 -7.94
N ILE A 8 -5.72 -14.08 -6.79
CA ILE A 8 -5.18 -14.50 -5.49
C ILE A 8 -5.52 -15.97 -5.21
N ASN A 9 -6.77 -16.37 -5.44
CA ASN A 9 -7.21 -17.76 -5.22
C ASN A 9 -6.44 -18.72 -6.13
N LEU A 10 -6.29 -18.42 -7.43
CA LEU A 10 -5.53 -19.24 -8.36
C LEU A 10 -4.06 -19.41 -7.93
N LEU A 11 -3.44 -18.35 -7.40
CA LEU A 11 -2.07 -18.43 -6.88
C LEU A 11 -2.00 -19.32 -5.64
N CYS A 12 -3.00 -19.23 -4.75
CA CYS A 12 -3.10 -20.08 -3.57
C CYS A 12 -3.31 -21.56 -3.95
N ASP A 13 -4.27 -21.85 -4.83
CA ASP A 13 -4.57 -23.20 -5.31
C ASP A 13 -3.33 -23.82 -5.97
N ARG A 14 -2.62 -23.04 -6.78
CA ARG A 14 -1.37 -23.50 -7.42
C ARG A 14 -0.26 -23.74 -6.41
N ALA A 15 -0.19 -22.98 -5.32
CA ALA A 15 0.77 -23.22 -4.24
C ALA A 15 0.46 -24.54 -3.54
N ASP A 16 -0.81 -24.77 -3.21
CA ASP A 16 -1.27 -25.92 -2.44
C ASP A 16 -1.23 -27.23 -3.27
N ASP A 17 -1.81 -27.23 -4.47
CA ASP A 17 -1.98 -28.44 -5.29
C ASP A 17 -0.69 -28.88 -5.99
N LYS A 18 0.11 -27.92 -6.46
CA LYS A 18 1.29 -28.22 -7.30
C LYS A 18 2.61 -28.20 -6.54
N TYR A 19 2.73 -27.36 -5.51
CA TYR A 19 4.00 -27.10 -4.85
C TYR A 19 3.98 -27.40 -3.34
N GLY A 20 2.93 -28.06 -2.83
CA GLY A 20 2.87 -28.52 -1.44
C GLY A 20 2.79 -27.41 -0.41
N GLY A 21 2.18 -26.27 -0.77
CA GLY A 21 1.85 -25.16 0.13
C GLY A 21 2.71 -23.90 0.00
N ARG A 22 3.72 -23.87 -0.87
CA ARG A 22 4.55 -22.67 -1.14
C ARG A 22 4.88 -22.50 -2.61
N LEU A 23 4.76 -21.30 -3.14
CA LEU A 23 5.20 -21.01 -4.50
C LEU A 23 6.74 -21.05 -4.59
N PRO A 24 7.30 -21.57 -5.70
CA PRO A 24 8.75 -21.61 -5.91
C PRO A 24 9.35 -20.22 -6.16
N VAL A 25 8.53 -19.25 -6.54
CA VAL A 25 8.92 -17.86 -6.78
C VAL A 25 8.01 -16.96 -5.97
N HIS A 26 8.60 -16.05 -5.21
CA HIS A 26 7.85 -15.10 -4.41
C HIS A 26 7.05 -14.14 -5.30
N VAL A 27 5.74 -14.11 -5.09
CA VAL A 27 4.83 -13.21 -5.83
C VAL A 27 4.48 -12.02 -4.96
N ARG A 28 4.83 -10.82 -5.43
CA ARG A 28 4.45 -9.56 -4.78
C ARG A 28 3.28 -8.90 -5.52
N LEU A 29 2.19 -8.70 -4.81
CA LEU A 29 1.03 -7.93 -5.27
C LEU A 29 1.24 -6.46 -4.87
N ILE A 30 1.41 -5.59 -5.85
CA ILE A 30 1.47 -4.14 -5.62
C ILE A 30 0.09 -3.57 -5.94
N LEU A 31 -0.64 -3.20 -4.90
CA LEU A 31 -2.01 -2.72 -4.98
C LEU A 31 -1.99 -1.20 -4.84
N ASP A 32 -1.67 -0.54 -5.94
CA ASP A 32 -1.71 0.91 -6.02
C ASP A 32 -3.15 1.42 -5.98
N GLU A 33 -3.38 2.51 -5.26
CA GLU A 33 -4.68 3.13 -5.04
C GLU A 33 -5.76 2.09 -4.68
N PHE A 34 -5.50 1.30 -3.64
CA PHE A 34 -6.34 0.16 -3.25
C PHE A 34 -7.81 0.54 -3.02
N ALA A 35 -8.05 1.78 -2.59
CA ALA A 35 -9.40 2.32 -2.40
C ALA A 35 -10.25 2.31 -3.67
N ASN A 36 -9.64 2.52 -4.84
CA ASN A 36 -10.36 2.59 -6.12
C ASN A 36 -10.70 1.23 -6.72
N ILE A 37 -10.04 0.15 -6.26
CA ILE A 37 -10.30 -1.22 -6.74
C ILE A 37 -11.66 -1.75 -6.24
N GLY A 38 -12.15 -1.19 -5.13
CA GLY A 38 -13.32 -1.64 -4.40
C GLY A 38 -13.01 -2.79 -3.44
N GLN A 39 -14.04 -3.30 -2.76
CA GLN A 39 -13.89 -4.37 -1.78
C GLN A 39 -13.53 -5.70 -2.46
N ILE A 40 -12.33 -6.20 -2.19
CA ILE A 40 -11.96 -7.58 -2.49
C ILE A 40 -12.62 -8.49 -1.44
N PRO A 41 -13.42 -9.49 -1.85
CA PRO A 41 -14.10 -10.38 -0.91
C PRO A 41 -13.10 -11.22 -0.09
N ASN A 42 -13.37 -11.37 1.20
CA ASN A 42 -12.56 -12.14 2.16
C ASN A 42 -11.07 -11.74 2.24
N PHE A 43 -10.74 -10.50 1.91
CA PHE A 43 -9.35 -10.04 1.86
C PHE A 43 -8.64 -10.10 3.23
N ASP A 44 -9.38 -9.88 4.32
CA ASP A 44 -8.95 -10.04 5.72
C ASP A 44 -8.44 -11.45 6.02
N LYS A 45 -9.07 -12.49 5.46
CA LYS A 45 -8.60 -13.87 5.59
C LYS A 45 -7.48 -14.19 4.60
N LEU A 46 -7.57 -13.65 3.40
CA LEU A 46 -6.57 -13.86 2.36
C LEU A 46 -5.22 -13.29 2.78
N ILE A 47 -5.16 -12.06 3.32
CA ILE A 47 -3.89 -11.42 3.71
C ILE A 47 -3.13 -12.22 4.78
N ALA A 48 -3.83 -12.89 5.69
CA ALA A 48 -3.23 -13.80 6.65
C ALA A 48 -2.71 -15.10 6.00
N THR A 49 -3.43 -15.60 4.99
CA THR A 49 -3.21 -16.91 4.36
C THR A 49 -2.13 -16.89 3.28
N ILE A 50 -1.99 -15.77 2.57
CA ILE A 50 -1.01 -15.60 1.47
C ILE A 50 0.43 -15.65 1.98
N ARG A 51 0.68 -15.22 3.22
CA ARG A 51 2.01 -15.18 3.84
C ARG A 51 2.68 -16.55 3.85
N SER A 52 1.95 -17.61 4.18
CA SER A 52 2.52 -18.96 4.25
C SER A 52 2.81 -19.57 2.87
N ARG A 53 2.26 -18.99 1.80
CA ARG A 53 2.33 -19.46 0.41
C ARG A 53 3.39 -18.74 -0.43
N GLU A 54 4.25 -17.95 0.22
CA GLU A 54 5.28 -17.13 -0.43
C GLU A 54 4.68 -16.01 -1.31
N ILE A 55 3.56 -15.45 -0.88
CA ILE A 55 2.89 -14.33 -1.53
C ILE A 55 2.86 -13.14 -0.56
N SER A 56 3.25 -11.96 -1.03
CA SER A 56 3.14 -10.70 -0.28
C SER A 56 2.24 -9.69 -0.98
N ALA A 57 1.60 -8.83 -0.19
CA ALA A 57 0.82 -7.72 -0.68
C ALA A 57 1.37 -6.40 -0.14
N SER A 58 1.47 -5.39 -1.01
CA SER A 58 1.79 -4.01 -0.68
C SER A 58 0.57 -3.15 -1.01
N ILE A 59 -0.12 -2.71 0.03
CA ILE A 59 -1.34 -1.92 -0.07
C ILE A 59 -0.95 -0.45 0.00
N ILE A 60 -1.25 0.31 -1.06
CA ILE A 60 -0.96 1.74 -1.13
C ILE A 60 -2.28 2.50 -1.04
N LEU A 61 -2.34 3.41 -0.08
CA LEU A 61 -3.54 4.17 0.29
C LEU A 61 -3.16 5.63 0.51
N GLN A 62 -4.06 6.55 0.17
CA GLN A 62 -3.90 7.98 0.49
C GLN A 62 -4.23 8.24 1.97
N SER A 63 -5.25 7.57 2.49
CA SER A 63 -5.65 7.66 3.89
C SER A 63 -6.11 6.31 4.45
N GLN A 64 -5.83 6.06 5.73
CA GLN A 64 -6.39 4.89 6.43
C GLN A 64 -7.93 4.96 6.50
N SER A 65 -8.50 6.17 6.44
CA SER A 65 -9.95 6.36 6.39
C SER A 65 -10.59 5.71 5.17
N GLN A 66 -9.88 5.62 4.03
CA GLN A 66 -10.38 4.94 2.84
C GLN A 66 -10.47 3.43 3.07
N LEU A 67 -9.48 2.84 3.76
CA LEU A 67 -9.51 1.42 4.12
C LEU A 67 -10.66 1.12 5.08
N LYS A 68 -10.84 1.96 6.11
CA LYS A 68 -11.97 1.87 7.07
C LYS A 68 -13.32 2.04 6.37
N ALA A 69 -13.43 2.88 5.34
CA ALA A 69 -14.67 3.05 4.59
C ALA A 69 -15.08 1.78 3.81
N ILE A 70 -14.11 1.04 3.27
CA ILE A 70 -14.36 -0.16 2.46
C ILE A 70 -14.53 -1.41 3.32
N TYR A 71 -13.69 -1.57 4.34
CA TYR A 71 -13.59 -2.81 5.13
C TYR A 71 -14.14 -2.71 6.56
N LYS A 72 -14.50 -1.50 7.02
CA LYS A 72 -15.03 -1.26 8.38
C LYS A 72 -14.10 -1.88 9.44
N ASP A 73 -14.63 -2.76 10.29
CA ASP A 73 -13.90 -3.44 11.36
C ASP A 73 -12.76 -4.33 10.83
N ALA A 74 -12.88 -4.86 9.60
CA ALA A 74 -11.84 -5.66 8.98
C ALA A 74 -10.61 -4.83 8.53
N ALA A 75 -10.71 -3.49 8.50
CA ALA A 75 -9.58 -2.63 8.17
C ALA A 75 -8.44 -2.76 9.20
N GLU A 76 -8.78 -2.91 10.48
CA GLU A 76 -7.78 -3.11 11.55
C GLU A 76 -7.07 -4.44 11.38
N ILE A 77 -7.82 -5.52 11.09
CA ILE A 77 -7.25 -6.85 10.80
C ILE A 77 -6.27 -6.80 9.62
N ILE A 78 -6.62 -6.08 8.55
CA ILE A 78 -5.75 -5.93 7.38
C ILE A 78 -4.46 -5.17 7.75
N SER A 79 -4.58 -4.09 8.51
CA SER A 79 -3.44 -3.29 8.96
C SER A 79 -2.52 -4.10 9.89
N ASP A 80 -3.08 -4.88 10.81
CA ASP A 80 -2.34 -5.69 11.78
C ASP A 80 -1.56 -6.84 11.13
N ASN A 81 -2.05 -7.36 10.00
CA ASN A 81 -1.34 -8.36 9.21
C ASN A 81 -0.19 -7.76 8.37
N CYS A 82 -0.10 -6.44 8.25
CA CYS A 82 1.00 -5.78 7.54
C CYS A 82 2.21 -5.61 8.46
N ASP A 83 3.28 -6.38 8.22
CA ASP A 83 4.51 -6.32 9.02
C ASP A 83 5.26 -4.97 8.90
N SER A 84 4.98 -4.19 7.85
CA SER A 84 5.63 -2.91 7.57
C SER A 84 4.62 -1.82 7.21
N VAL A 85 4.76 -0.65 7.83
CA VAL A 85 3.96 0.55 7.53
C VAL A 85 4.91 1.67 7.11
N LEU A 86 4.71 2.21 5.91
CA LEU A 86 5.49 3.32 5.36
C LEU A 86 4.59 4.55 5.23
N PHE A 87 4.92 5.61 5.95
CA PHE A 87 4.23 6.90 5.89
C PHE A 87 5.08 7.90 5.11
N LEU A 88 4.54 8.39 3.98
CA LEU A 88 5.27 9.23 3.00
C LEU A 88 4.99 10.73 3.13
N SER A 89 4.54 11.19 4.29
CA SER A 89 3.95 12.53 4.51
C SER A 89 2.55 12.67 3.92
N GLY A 90 1.66 13.35 4.65
CA GLY A 90 0.27 13.53 4.26
C GLY A 90 -0.52 14.34 5.28
N ARG A 91 -1.48 15.13 4.80
CA ARG A 91 -2.38 15.92 5.66
C ARG A 91 -3.51 15.03 6.20
N GLY A 92 -3.80 15.10 7.50
CA GLY A 92 -5.07 14.60 8.05
C GLY A 92 -4.95 13.60 9.20
N LYS A 93 -6.08 12.93 9.50
CA LYS A 93 -6.31 12.07 10.69
C LYS A 93 -5.29 10.96 10.91
N ASN A 94 -4.58 10.53 9.86
CA ASN A 94 -3.53 9.52 9.98
C ASN A 94 -2.35 9.99 10.85
N ALA A 95 -2.08 11.31 10.93
CA ALA A 95 -0.96 11.84 11.70
C ALA A 95 -1.06 11.48 13.19
N LYS A 96 -2.29 11.41 13.73
CA LYS A 96 -2.57 10.99 15.09
C LYS A 96 -2.19 9.54 15.35
N GLU A 97 -2.64 8.64 14.49
CA GLU A 97 -2.32 7.20 14.59
C GLU A 97 -0.80 6.97 14.49
N ILE A 98 -0.10 7.70 13.63
CA ILE A 98 1.37 7.65 13.52
C ILE A 98 2.04 8.23 14.78
N SER A 99 1.58 9.38 15.30
CA SER A 99 2.09 9.98 16.55
C SER A 99 1.97 9.00 17.72
N ASP A 100 0.80 8.37 17.86
CA ASP A 100 0.55 7.37 18.90
C ASP A 100 1.47 6.15 18.74
N ALA A 101 1.71 5.71 17.49
CA ALA A 101 2.62 4.60 17.19
C ALA A 101 4.11 4.94 17.36
N LEU A 102 4.52 6.21 17.20
CA LEU A 102 5.89 6.67 17.50
C LEU A 102 6.17 6.69 19.01
N GLY A 103 5.14 6.94 19.82
CA GLY A 103 5.22 6.99 21.27
C GLY A 103 5.69 8.34 21.82
N LYS A 104 6.10 8.33 23.09
CA LYS A 104 6.44 9.53 23.86
C LYS A 104 7.91 9.53 24.27
N GLU A 105 8.53 10.69 24.21
CA GLU A 105 9.83 10.99 24.82
C GLU A 105 9.65 11.62 26.21
N THR A 106 10.63 11.42 27.09
CA THR A 106 10.66 12.09 28.40
C THR A 106 11.56 13.31 28.30
N ILE A 107 11.03 14.46 28.69
CA ILE A 107 11.72 15.74 28.73
C ILE A 107 11.85 16.17 30.19
N ASP A 108 13.07 16.49 30.60
CA ASP A 108 13.32 17.12 31.88
C ASP A 108 13.07 18.64 31.75
N SER A 109 12.09 19.15 32.48
CA SER A 109 11.72 20.56 32.53
C SER A 109 12.29 21.22 33.78
N PHE A 110 12.94 22.36 33.58
CA PHE A 110 13.55 23.16 34.63
C PHE A 110 12.80 24.49 34.72
N ASN A 111 12.00 24.66 35.76
CA ASN A 111 11.34 25.93 36.05
C ASN A 111 12.17 26.72 37.06
N THR A 112 12.70 27.86 36.63
CA THR A 112 13.30 28.86 37.52
C THR A 112 12.25 29.91 37.86
N SER A 113 11.94 30.06 39.15
CA SER A 113 11.06 31.10 39.65
C SER A 113 11.87 32.07 40.49
N GLU A 114 11.84 33.35 40.13
CA GLU A 114 12.44 34.43 40.91
C GLU A 114 11.32 35.27 41.51
N ASN A 115 11.29 35.39 42.84
CA ASN A 115 10.31 36.20 43.54
C ASN A 115 10.99 37.46 44.11
N ARG A 116 10.59 38.63 43.63
CA ARG A 116 11.15 39.93 44.04
C ARG A 116 10.23 40.61 45.05
N GLY A 117 10.34 40.19 46.31
CA GLY A 117 9.78 40.89 47.48
C GLY A 117 10.85 41.69 48.23
N SER A 118 10.72 41.82 49.55
CA SER A 118 11.71 42.47 50.44
C SER A 118 13.10 41.77 50.44
N GLN A 119 13.14 40.47 50.12
CA GLN A 119 14.34 39.71 49.80
C GLN A 119 14.12 38.93 48.51
N THR A 120 15.16 38.82 47.68
CA THR A 120 15.16 38.02 46.45
C THR A 120 15.27 36.54 46.79
N SER A 121 14.26 35.75 46.42
CA SER A 121 14.29 34.29 46.53
C SER A 121 14.27 33.64 45.15
N HIS A 122 15.12 32.61 44.99
CA HIS A 122 15.17 31.79 43.79
C HIS A 122 14.66 30.38 44.13
N GLY A 123 13.65 29.93 43.40
CA GLY A 123 13.14 28.56 43.45
C GLY A 123 13.48 27.83 42.15
N LEU A 124 14.03 26.62 42.26
CA LEU A 124 14.25 25.72 41.14
C LEU A 124 13.34 24.50 41.29
N ASN A 125 12.50 24.26 40.29
CA ASN A 125 11.61 23.10 40.26
C ASN A 125 11.98 22.20 39.06
N TYR A 126 12.26 20.93 39.35
CA TYR A 126 12.62 19.91 38.38
C TYR A 126 11.42 19.00 38.15
N GLN A 127 10.94 18.89 36.90
CA GLN A 127 9.81 18.04 36.56
C GLN A 127 10.10 17.23 35.30
N LYS A 128 9.84 15.91 35.35
CA LYS A 128 9.89 15.05 34.17
C LYS A 128 8.53 15.06 33.49
N LEU A 129 8.47 15.54 32.26
CA LEU A 129 7.27 15.62 31.42
C LEU A 129 7.37 14.64 30.27
N GLY A 130 6.27 13.95 29.95
CA GLY A 130 6.17 13.12 28.76
C GLY A 130 5.63 13.92 27.58
N LYS A 131 6.41 14.06 26.50
CA LYS A 131 6.01 14.70 25.24
C LYS A 131 5.90 13.64 24.14
N ALA A 132 4.99 13.80 23.18
CA ALA A 132 5.02 12.97 21.97
C ALA A 132 6.37 13.16 21.24
N LEU A 133 6.95 12.06 20.75
CA LEU A 133 8.23 12.09 20.03
C LEU A 133 8.17 13.00 18.79
N MET A 134 7.04 12.94 18.09
CA MET A 134 6.68 13.87 17.03
C MET A 134 5.19 14.16 17.18
N SER A 135 4.83 15.44 17.30
CA SER A 135 3.43 15.85 17.44
C SER A 135 2.66 15.66 16.13
N GLU A 136 1.33 15.57 16.23
CA GLU A 136 0.44 15.45 15.07
C GLU A 136 0.70 16.57 14.05
N ASP A 137 0.94 17.80 14.54
CA ASP A 137 1.23 18.96 13.71
C ASP A 137 2.60 18.88 13.02
N GLU A 138 3.64 18.41 13.73
CA GLU A 138 4.97 18.18 13.16
C GLU A 138 4.91 17.10 12.07
N ILE A 139 4.14 16.02 12.28
CA ILE A 139 3.94 14.96 11.28
C ILE A 139 3.17 15.48 10.06
N ALA A 140 2.14 16.32 10.28
CA ALA A 140 1.33 16.89 9.20
C ALA A 140 2.09 17.89 8.32
N ILE A 141 3.11 18.56 8.88
CA ILE A 141 3.99 19.52 8.18
C ILE A 141 5.30 18.85 7.74
N MET A 142 5.44 17.52 7.90
CA MET A 142 6.64 16.79 7.51
C MET A 142 6.99 17.04 6.05
N ASP A 143 8.26 17.35 5.80
CA ASP A 143 8.77 17.62 4.46
C ASP A 143 8.49 16.44 3.51
N GLY A 144 8.12 16.78 2.27
CA GLY A 144 7.79 15.82 1.23
C GLY A 144 8.96 14.94 0.83
N GLY A 145 10.20 15.30 1.20
CA GLY A 145 11.39 14.48 1.03
C GLY A 145 11.61 13.42 2.12
N ARG A 146 10.79 13.36 3.17
CA ARG A 146 10.98 12.46 4.31
C ARG A 146 9.87 11.42 4.44
N CYS A 147 10.16 10.33 5.12
CA CYS A 147 9.21 9.28 5.43
C CYS A 147 9.47 8.67 6.81
N ILE A 148 8.41 8.09 7.38
CA ILE A 148 8.48 7.29 8.60
C ILE A 148 8.23 5.84 8.21
N LEU A 149 9.18 4.96 8.51
CA LEU A 149 9.05 3.52 8.30
C LEU A 149 8.91 2.82 9.66
N GLN A 150 7.81 2.10 9.82
CA GLN A 150 7.57 1.23 10.97
C GLN A 150 7.70 -0.22 10.50
N LEU A 151 8.50 -0.99 11.22
CA LEU A 151 8.70 -2.41 10.97
C LEU A 151 8.39 -3.17 12.26
N ARG A 152 7.79 -4.34 12.14
CA ARG A 152 7.48 -5.21 13.27
C ARG A 152 8.75 -5.54 14.06
N GLY A 153 8.72 -5.29 15.36
CA GLY A 153 9.78 -5.67 16.31
C GLY A 153 10.96 -4.68 16.42
N VAL A 154 10.93 -3.56 15.71
CA VAL A 154 11.96 -2.52 15.81
C VAL A 154 11.34 -1.14 16.00
N ARG A 155 12.16 -0.18 16.44
CA ARG A 155 11.71 1.20 16.59
C ARG A 155 11.45 1.83 15.21
N PRO A 156 10.48 2.74 15.09
CA PRO A 156 10.24 3.47 13.85
C PRO A 156 11.49 4.23 13.37
N PHE A 157 11.68 4.25 12.06
CA PHE A 157 12.78 4.96 11.41
C PHE A 157 12.26 6.23 10.74
N PHE A 158 12.91 7.35 11.02
CA PHE A 158 12.72 8.59 10.29
C PHE A 158 13.82 8.69 9.23
N SER A 159 13.46 8.68 7.95
CA SER A 159 14.41 8.61 6.85
C SER A 159 14.03 9.51 5.68
N GLU A 160 14.96 9.71 4.76
CA GLU A 160 14.74 10.43 3.50
C GLU A 160 14.18 9.48 2.44
N LYS A 161 13.33 10.00 1.57
CA LYS A 161 12.82 9.28 0.41
C LYS A 161 13.97 8.99 -0.56
N PHE A 162 13.87 7.87 -1.25
CA PHE A 162 14.85 7.50 -2.24
C PHE A 162 14.82 8.48 -3.43
N ASP A 163 15.99 9.00 -3.78
CA ASP A 163 16.16 9.88 -4.93
C ASP A 163 16.11 9.06 -6.23
N ILE A 164 15.03 9.27 -6.99
CA ILE A 164 14.73 8.52 -8.22
C ILE A 164 15.86 8.69 -9.26
N THR A 165 16.54 9.84 -9.28
CA THR A 165 17.62 10.12 -10.24
C THR A 165 18.82 9.20 -10.08
N LYS A 166 19.02 8.65 -8.87
CA LYS A 166 20.11 7.72 -8.56
C LYS A 166 19.78 6.28 -8.95
N HIS A 167 18.55 5.99 -9.36
CA HIS A 167 18.15 4.65 -9.74
C HIS A 167 18.85 4.23 -11.05
N PRO A 168 19.44 3.03 -11.16
CA PRO A 168 20.12 2.57 -12.38
C PRO A 168 19.26 2.64 -13.65
N HIS A 169 17.95 2.52 -13.47
CA HIS A 169 16.95 2.53 -14.55
C HIS A 169 16.25 3.88 -14.72
N TYR A 170 16.70 4.95 -14.05
CA TYR A 170 16.10 6.29 -14.16
C TYR A 170 15.97 6.77 -15.62
N LYS A 171 16.97 6.44 -16.46
CA LYS A 171 17.00 6.75 -17.89
C LYS A 171 15.78 6.27 -18.70
N TYR A 172 15.02 5.31 -18.19
CA TYR A 172 13.82 4.78 -18.87
C TYR A 172 12.52 5.45 -18.40
N LEU A 173 12.58 6.32 -17.40
CA LEU A 173 11.41 7.05 -16.93
C LEU A 173 11.12 8.26 -17.83
N ALA A 174 9.85 8.65 -17.87
CA ALA A 174 9.40 9.87 -18.54
C ALA A 174 10.04 11.14 -17.96
N ASP A 175 10.40 11.10 -16.66
CA ASP A 175 11.07 12.19 -15.96
C ASP A 175 12.50 12.44 -16.48
N ALA A 176 13.17 11.41 -16.99
CA ALA A 176 14.51 11.53 -17.56
C ALA A 176 14.48 11.99 -19.03
N ASP A 177 13.52 11.47 -19.82
CA ASP A 177 13.28 11.91 -21.20
C ASP A 177 11.78 11.86 -21.50
N LYS A 178 11.21 12.98 -21.95
CA LYS A 178 9.80 13.08 -22.37
C LYS A 178 9.43 12.09 -23.49
N LYS A 179 10.41 11.57 -24.22
CA LYS A 179 10.19 10.48 -25.20
C LYS A 179 9.74 9.17 -24.58
N ASN A 180 10.05 8.94 -23.30
CA ASN A 180 9.62 7.76 -22.55
C ASN A 180 8.21 7.90 -21.97
N THR A 181 7.52 9.03 -22.22
CA THR A 181 6.14 9.23 -21.78
C THR A 181 5.24 8.19 -22.43
N PHE A 182 4.45 7.49 -21.62
CA PHE A 182 3.54 6.48 -22.12
C PHE A 182 2.35 7.13 -22.82
N ASP A 183 2.34 7.05 -24.14
CA ASP A 183 1.25 7.52 -24.99
C ASP A 183 0.24 6.37 -25.19
N VAL A 184 -0.91 6.50 -24.51
CA VAL A 184 -1.98 5.50 -24.50
C VAL A 184 -2.56 5.31 -25.91
N ASP A 185 -2.74 6.38 -26.67
CA ASP A 185 -3.33 6.33 -28.02
C ASP A 185 -2.38 5.64 -29.01
N ARG A 186 -1.08 5.93 -28.90
CA ARG A 186 -0.04 5.23 -29.67
C ARG A 186 0.05 3.76 -29.30
N PHE A 187 -0.10 3.41 -28.02
CA PHE A 187 -0.09 2.02 -27.56
C PHE A 187 -1.32 1.23 -28.07
N LEU A 188 -2.52 1.80 -27.92
CA LEU A 188 -3.76 1.19 -28.37
C LEU A 188 -3.83 1.07 -29.89
N SER A 189 -3.38 2.07 -30.65
CA SER A 189 -3.29 1.99 -32.11
C SER A 189 -2.28 0.93 -32.58
N THR A 190 -1.15 0.81 -31.90
CA THR A 190 -0.16 -0.25 -32.19
C THR A 190 -0.70 -1.65 -31.85
N LEU A 191 -1.43 -1.80 -30.74
CA LEU A 191 -2.10 -3.05 -30.38
C LEU A 191 -3.23 -3.41 -31.34
N ARG A 192 -4.04 -2.44 -31.76
CA ARG A 192 -5.08 -2.64 -32.79
C ARG A 192 -4.45 -3.05 -34.12
N ARG A 193 -3.34 -2.42 -34.52
CA ARG A 193 -2.57 -2.78 -35.73
C ARG A 193 -1.96 -4.18 -35.64
N LYS A 194 -1.45 -4.58 -34.47
CA LYS A 194 -0.95 -5.95 -34.22
C LYS A 194 -2.08 -6.99 -34.19
N ARG A 195 -3.26 -6.67 -33.64
CA ARG A 195 -4.44 -7.55 -33.69
C ARG A 195 -5.03 -7.67 -35.10
N GLN A 196 -4.97 -6.61 -35.91
CA GLN A 196 -5.36 -6.65 -37.33
C GLN A 196 -4.47 -7.55 -38.19
N GLN A 197 -3.27 -7.92 -37.73
CA GLN A 197 -2.42 -8.87 -38.46
C GLN A 197 -2.76 -10.34 -38.21
N VAL A 198 -3.78 -10.66 -37.38
CA VAL A 198 -4.10 -12.06 -37.04
C VAL A 198 -5.26 -12.64 -37.87
N VAL A 199 -5.93 -11.84 -38.71
CA VAL A 199 -6.81 -12.39 -39.76
C VAL A 199 -6.67 -11.51 -41.01
N ALA A 200 -6.01 -12.03 -42.04
CA ALA A 200 -6.09 -11.42 -43.37
C ALA A 200 -7.53 -11.53 -43.87
N GLN A 201 -8.04 -10.50 -44.54
CA GLN A 201 -9.40 -10.45 -45.08
C GLN A 201 -9.72 -11.59 -46.08
N ASP A 202 -8.69 -12.36 -46.47
CA ASP A 202 -8.73 -13.41 -47.49
C ASP A 202 -8.64 -14.85 -46.92
N GLU A 203 -8.57 -15.05 -45.60
CA GLU A 203 -8.59 -16.40 -45.01
C GLU A 203 -10.03 -16.87 -44.77
N SER A 204 -10.43 -17.92 -45.49
CA SER A 204 -11.71 -18.61 -45.29
C SER A 204 -11.73 -19.27 -43.92
N PHE A 205 -12.73 -18.94 -43.10
CA PHE A 205 -13.01 -19.61 -41.83
C PHE A 205 -14.39 -20.27 -41.89
N ASP A 206 -14.48 -21.47 -41.34
CA ASP A 206 -15.75 -22.20 -41.23
C ASP A 206 -16.53 -21.68 -40.02
N LEU A 207 -17.69 -21.10 -40.29
CA LEU A 207 -18.65 -20.67 -39.28
C LEU A 207 -19.52 -21.87 -38.88
N TYR A 208 -19.40 -22.34 -37.64
CA TYR A 208 -20.34 -23.30 -37.08
C TYR A 208 -21.31 -22.55 -36.17
N GLU A 209 -22.57 -22.43 -36.59
CA GLU A 209 -23.66 -22.08 -35.69
C GLU A 209 -23.95 -23.30 -34.81
N ILE A 210 -23.62 -23.19 -33.52
CA ILE A 210 -24.02 -24.19 -32.52
C ILE A 210 -25.43 -23.83 -32.09
N ASP A 211 -26.40 -24.59 -32.59
CA ASP A 211 -27.79 -24.49 -32.17
C ASP A 211 -27.91 -25.12 -30.77
N LEU A 212 -28.12 -24.28 -29.75
CA LEU A 212 -28.21 -24.70 -28.34
C LEU A 212 -29.59 -25.27 -27.97
N SER A 213 -30.38 -25.71 -28.95
CA SER A 213 -31.72 -26.28 -28.70
C SER A 213 -31.68 -27.64 -27.98
N ASP A 214 -30.55 -28.34 -28.04
CA ASP A 214 -30.46 -29.75 -27.59
C ASP A 214 -29.96 -29.93 -26.15
N GLU A 215 -29.63 -28.87 -25.40
CA GLU A 215 -29.25 -28.99 -23.98
C GLU A 215 -30.44 -29.23 -23.03
N SER A 216 -31.67 -29.27 -23.54
CA SER A 216 -32.88 -29.53 -22.73
C SER A 216 -33.22 -31.03 -22.57
N ALA A 217 -32.42 -31.95 -23.13
CA ALA A 217 -32.65 -33.39 -23.03
C ALA A 217 -31.77 -34.14 -22.00
N ALA A 218 -30.94 -33.42 -21.22
CA ALA A 218 -30.02 -34.04 -20.25
C ALA A 218 -30.40 -33.79 -18.77
N THR A 219 -31.68 -33.52 -18.51
CA THR A 219 -32.28 -33.62 -17.17
C THR A 219 -33.35 -34.70 -17.16
N GLU A 220 -32.91 -35.95 -17.01
CA GLU A 220 -33.63 -37.02 -16.31
C GLU A 220 -32.63 -37.88 -15.53
#